data_AF-A0A964EK39-F1
#
_entry.id   AF-A0A964EK39-F1
#
_cell.length_a   1.000
_cell.length_b   1.000
_cell.length_c   1.000
_cell.angle_alpha   90.00
_cell.angle_beta   90.00
_cell.angle_gamma   90.00
#
_symmetry.space_group_name_H-M   'P 1'
#
loop_
_entity.id
_entity.type
_entity.pdbx_description
1 polymer ?
#
loop_
_entity_poly.entity_id
_entity_poly.type
_entity_poly.pdbx_seq_one_letter_code
_entity_poly.pdbx_strand_id
1 'polypeptide(L)'
;MSDVIKHECGIALIRLLKPLDYYQEKYGSALFGLEKLRLLMQKQRNRGQDGAGMATIKIGITPGKKYISRRRSNAPNYLDDLFQGVFRRFKELPPEKMKDAAWLKENLPYTGELLLGHLRYGTHGDNSIETCHPFLRQNNWMNRNLILAGNFNLTNVDELFQELVELGQYPKEKSDTVTVMEKIGHFLDDEVQRLHTWFKPDGYTNEQINDLIYEHLDVQRLLKRASRKFDGGYVLAGLIGHGDAFVMRDPSGIRPAYYYHDEEVVVVASERPAIQTVFNVHYTRVQEIKPGHAVIVKRNGKVDEKPFVDSLPRTACSFERIYFSRGGDRDIYLERKKLGYLLADKVLEAVDHDLDHTLFSFVPNTAETAFLGLIEGIEARLNDMKRDKILKLGDDLKPKKLEKILNMRPRVEKLIHKDEKQRTFIADNNSRGAMISYVYDVTYGIVENEKDTVVLLDDSIVRGSTLRNSIIRMASRLRPKKIVIVSSAPQIRYPDCYGIDMSKMKEFVAFHALVDLLKEHGKEHLLQEAYERCKAQEHLPKEQIKNEVAALYDEFPYEEISERISKIVCPPDIKPKVEIIYQTIEGLHKACPENLGDWYFSGNYPTPGGNRVVNRAFINYMEDRDERAY
;
A
#
# COMPACT_ATOMS: atom_id res chain seq x y z
N MET A 1 4.21 -10.15 15.79
CA MET A 1 4.27 -9.54 14.45
C MET A 1 4.59 -8.07 14.63
N SER A 2 5.59 -7.39 14.03
CA SER A 2 5.45 -5.92 13.94
C SER A 2 3.98 -5.65 13.59
N ASP A 3 3.27 -4.88 14.44
CA ASP A 3 1.80 -5.04 14.58
C ASP A 3 1.20 -5.09 13.18
N VAL A 4 0.52 -6.20 12.81
CA VAL A 4 0.24 -6.47 11.39
C VAL A 4 -0.54 -5.31 10.81
N ILE A 5 0.16 -4.48 10.03
CA ILE A 5 -0.48 -3.37 9.37
C ILE A 5 -1.17 -3.95 8.16
N LYS A 6 -2.48 -4.04 8.28
CA LYS A 6 -3.39 -4.57 7.28
C LYS A 6 -3.35 -3.68 6.03
N HIS A 7 -3.28 -4.32 4.85
CA HIS A 7 -2.72 -3.72 3.63
C HIS A 7 -3.75 -3.06 2.72
N GLU A 8 -3.25 -2.44 1.66
CA GLU A 8 -4.00 -1.85 0.56
C GLU A 8 -4.39 -2.91 -0.47
N CYS A 9 -5.38 -2.60 -1.31
CA CYS A 9 -5.74 -3.40 -2.46
C CYS A 9 -4.68 -3.33 -3.59
N GLY A 10 -4.66 -4.34 -4.46
CA GLY A 10 -3.83 -4.36 -5.67
C GLY A 10 -4.67 -4.35 -6.93
N ILE A 11 -4.28 -3.56 -7.94
CA ILE A 11 -4.92 -3.55 -9.26
C ILE A 11 -4.05 -4.23 -10.32
N ALA A 12 -4.69 -4.82 -11.33
CA ALA A 12 -4.04 -5.44 -12.47
C ALA A 12 -4.89 -5.22 -13.73
N LEU A 13 -4.44 -4.40 -14.67
CA LEU A 13 -5.12 -4.19 -15.95
C LEU A 13 -4.26 -4.72 -17.08
N ILE A 14 -4.87 -5.43 -18.04
CA ILE A 14 -4.24 -5.86 -19.28
C ILE A 14 -5.15 -5.51 -20.45
N ARG A 15 -4.61 -4.84 -21.48
CA ARG A 15 -5.22 -4.66 -22.78
C ARG A 15 -4.37 -5.36 -23.84
N LEU A 16 -4.97 -6.25 -24.61
CA LEU A 16 -4.35 -6.89 -25.78
C LEU A 16 -4.61 -6.07 -27.06
N LEU A 17 -3.58 -5.44 -27.61
CA LEU A 17 -3.66 -4.56 -28.79
C LEU A 17 -3.74 -5.29 -30.13
N LYS A 18 -3.58 -6.63 -30.11
CA LYS A 18 -3.79 -7.53 -31.25
C LYS A 18 -5.02 -8.42 -31.01
N PRO A 19 -5.65 -9.00 -32.04
CA PRO A 19 -6.72 -9.97 -31.84
C PRO A 19 -6.19 -11.29 -31.25
N LEU A 20 -7.08 -12.13 -30.73
CA LEU A 20 -6.70 -13.33 -29.96
C LEU A 20 -5.98 -14.40 -30.79
N ASP A 21 -6.21 -14.44 -32.09
CA ASP A 21 -5.53 -15.28 -33.08
C ASP A 21 -4.01 -15.02 -33.09
N TYR A 22 -3.59 -13.76 -33.07
CA TYR A 22 -2.18 -13.38 -32.98
C TYR A 22 -1.48 -14.04 -31.77
N TYR A 23 -2.14 -14.05 -30.61
CA TYR A 23 -1.57 -14.65 -29.40
C TYR A 23 -1.56 -16.17 -29.45
N GLN A 24 -2.56 -16.77 -30.08
CA GLN A 24 -2.59 -18.21 -30.33
C GLN A 24 -1.42 -18.63 -31.23
N GLU A 25 -1.14 -17.87 -32.29
CA GLU A 25 -0.05 -18.15 -33.23
C GLU A 25 1.32 -17.90 -32.59
N LYS A 26 1.51 -16.74 -31.94
CA LYS A 26 2.80 -16.32 -31.40
C LYS A 26 3.16 -17.02 -30.09
N TYR A 27 2.21 -17.16 -29.18
CA TYR A 27 2.43 -17.66 -27.82
C TYR A 27 1.82 -19.04 -27.56
N GLY A 28 1.11 -19.61 -28.54
CA GLY A 28 0.49 -20.93 -28.43
C GLY A 28 -0.82 -20.97 -27.64
N SER A 29 -1.33 -19.82 -27.18
CA SER A 29 -2.54 -19.74 -26.35
C SER A 29 -3.36 -18.47 -26.63
N ALA A 30 -4.60 -18.64 -27.07
CA ALA A 30 -5.61 -17.57 -27.12
C ALA A 30 -5.99 -17.06 -25.71
N LEU A 31 -5.61 -17.79 -24.65
CA LEU A 31 -5.81 -17.39 -23.25
C LEU A 31 -4.63 -16.61 -22.66
N PHE A 32 -3.65 -16.20 -23.48
CA PHE A 32 -2.47 -15.46 -23.05
C PHE A 32 -2.79 -14.33 -22.05
N GLY A 33 -3.77 -13.46 -22.35
CA GLY A 33 -4.14 -12.37 -21.46
C GLY A 33 -4.63 -12.85 -20.08
N LEU A 34 -5.39 -13.93 -20.04
CA LEU A 34 -5.91 -14.52 -18.80
C LEU A 34 -4.80 -15.19 -17.98
N GLU A 35 -3.87 -15.89 -18.63
CA GLU A 35 -2.70 -16.49 -17.99
C GLU A 35 -1.79 -15.40 -17.40
N LYS A 36 -1.54 -14.32 -18.16
CA LYS A 36 -0.78 -13.17 -17.69
C LYS A 36 -1.48 -12.46 -16.53
N LEU A 37 -2.80 -12.29 -16.56
CA LEU A 37 -3.56 -11.70 -15.45
C LEU A 37 -3.40 -12.53 -14.18
N ARG A 38 -3.51 -13.87 -14.26
CA ARG A 38 -3.28 -14.77 -13.13
C ARG A 38 -1.92 -14.56 -12.49
N LEU A 39 -0.87 -14.54 -13.31
CA LEU A 39 0.49 -14.33 -12.82
C LEU A 39 0.67 -12.93 -12.22
N LEU A 40 0.07 -11.90 -12.83
CA LEU A 40 0.14 -10.52 -12.36
C LEU A 40 -0.52 -10.33 -11.00
N MET A 41 -1.69 -10.95 -10.80
CA MET A 41 -2.37 -10.95 -9.50
C MET A 41 -1.59 -11.78 -8.46
N GLN A 42 -1.05 -12.95 -8.82
CA GLN A 42 -0.21 -13.74 -7.91
C GLN A 42 1.03 -12.95 -7.45
N LYS A 43 1.65 -12.19 -8.36
CA LYS A 43 2.79 -11.32 -8.08
C LYS A 43 2.42 -10.01 -7.38
N GLN A 44 1.16 -9.83 -6.97
CA GLN A 44 0.73 -8.71 -6.13
C GLN A 44 0.00 -9.17 -4.86
N ARG A 45 0.04 -10.47 -4.52
CA ARG A 45 -0.67 -11.06 -3.35
C ARG A 45 -0.38 -10.40 -2.00
N ASN A 46 0.74 -9.68 -1.86
CA ASN A 46 1.03 -8.87 -0.68
C ASN A 46 0.03 -7.71 -0.48
N ARG A 47 -0.63 -7.26 -1.54
CA ARG A 47 -1.64 -6.18 -1.56
C ARG A 47 -3.09 -6.69 -1.48
N GLY A 48 -3.34 -7.77 -0.74
CA GLY A 48 -4.71 -8.25 -0.58
C GLY A 48 -4.79 -9.74 -0.33
N GLN A 49 -5.29 -10.09 0.85
CA GLN A 49 -5.39 -11.45 1.35
C GLN A 49 -6.84 -11.87 1.68
N ASP A 50 -7.81 -10.96 1.53
CA ASP A 50 -9.20 -11.21 1.95
C ASP A 50 -10.12 -11.62 0.79
N GLY A 51 -9.76 -11.25 -0.44
CA GLY A 51 -10.49 -11.67 -1.64
C GLY A 51 -9.83 -11.22 -2.94
N ALA A 52 -10.38 -11.65 -4.06
CA ALA A 52 -10.00 -11.18 -5.38
C ALA A 52 -11.16 -11.25 -6.37
N GLY A 53 -11.02 -10.53 -7.47
CA GLY A 53 -11.92 -10.68 -8.60
C GLY A 53 -11.27 -10.31 -9.91
N MET A 54 -11.93 -10.68 -10.98
CA MET A 54 -11.54 -10.29 -12.33
C MET A 54 -12.76 -10.05 -13.22
N ALA A 55 -12.56 -9.25 -14.24
CA ALA A 55 -13.50 -9.04 -15.31
C ALA A 55 -12.80 -8.96 -16.66
N THR A 56 -13.55 -9.23 -17.72
CA THR A 56 -13.07 -9.19 -19.11
C THR A 56 -14.12 -8.57 -20.03
N ILE A 57 -13.68 -7.83 -21.05
CA ILE A 57 -14.50 -7.32 -22.15
C ILE A 57 -13.97 -7.85 -23.47
N LYS A 58 -14.89 -8.37 -24.30
CA LYS A 58 -14.64 -8.73 -25.71
C LYS A 58 -14.91 -7.54 -26.61
N ILE A 59 -14.03 -7.27 -27.56
CA ILE A 59 -14.20 -6.19 -28.55
C ILE A 59 -14.78 -6.75 -29.84
N GLY A 60 -15.68 -6.01 -30.50
CA GLY A 60 -16.16 -6.34 -31.84
C GLY A 60 -17.05 -7.59 -31.87
N ILE A 61 -17.83 -7.80 -30.81
CA ILE A 61 -18.81 -8.87 -30.72
C ILE A 61 -20.13 -8.45 -31.36
N THR A 62 -20.88 -9.38 -31.92
CA THR A 62 -22.20 -9.11 -32.50
C THR A 62 -23.30 -9.04 -31.42
N PRO A 63 -24.40 -8.29 -31.67
CA PRO A 63 -25.55 -8.27 -30.78
C PRO A 63 -26.09 -9.67 -30.47
N GLY A 64 -26.58 -9.88 -29.24
CA GLY A 64 -27.08 -11.18 -28.77
C GLY A 64 -26.01 -12.11 -28.16
N LYS A 65 -24.73 -11.72 -28.19
CA LYS A 65 -23.63 -12.47 -27.58
C LYS A 65 -23.11 -11.78 -26.32
N LYS A 66 -22.65 -12.59 -25.36
CA LYS A 66 -22.07 -12.09 -24.09
C LYS A 66 -20.65 -11.57 -24.29
N TYR A 67 -20.42 -10.31 -23.91
CA TYR A 67 -19.14 -9.63 -24.08
C TYR A 67 -18.46 -9.22 -22.76
N ILE A 68 -19.22 -8.97 -21.69
CA ILE A 68 -18.69 -8.79 -20.32
C ILE A 68 -18.75 -10.12 -19.56
N SER A 69 -17.64 -10.51 -18.93
CA SER A 69 -17.61 -11.60 -17.95
C SER A 69 -16.93 -11.12 -16.67
N ARG A 70 -17.45 -11.52 -15.51
CA ARG A 70 -16.92 -11.14 -14.20
C ARG A 70 -17.00 -12.32 -13.23
N ARG A 71 -15.96 -12.51 -12.42
CA ARG A 71 -15.93 -13.47 -11.30
C ARG A 71 -15.21 -12.85 -10.11
N ARG A 72 -15.69 -13.17 -8.90
CA ARG A 72 -15.13 -12.72 -7.62
C ARG A 72 -15.03 -13.92 -6.67
N SER A 73 -14.14 -13.85 -5.69
CA SER A 73 -13.97 -14.85 -4.64
C SER A 73 -13.47 -14.19 -3.36
N ASN A 74 -14.09 -14.55 -2.23
CA ASN A 74 -13.65 -14.25 -0.86
C ASN A 74 -13.32 -15.55 -0.10
N ALA A 75 -13.06 -16.64 -0.81
CA ALA A 75 -12.68 -17.92 -0.20
C ALA A 75 -11.29 -17.82 0.48
N PRO A 76 -10.96 -18.69 1.46
CA PRO A 76 -9.64 -18.66 2.10
C PRO A 76 -8.45 -18.76 1.12
N ASN A 77 -8.62 -19.52 0.02
CA ASN A 77 -7.68 -19.58 -1.11
C ASN A 77 -8.27 -18.86 -2.34
N TYR A 78 -8.70 -17.62 -2.15
CA TYR A 78 -9.45 -16.80 -3.12
C TYR A 78 -8.84 -16.77 -4.54
N LEU A 79 -7.51 -16.67 -4.69
CA LEU A 79 -6.87 -16.67 -6.02
C LEU A 79 -7.02 -18.01 -6.74
N ASP A 80 -6.80 -19.12 -6.02
CA ASP A 80 -6.94 -20.44 -6.61
C ASP A 80 -8.40 -20.73 -6.94
N ASP A 81 -9.33 -20.41 -6.04
CA ASP A 81 -10.78 -20.55 -6.31
C ASP A 81 -11.24 -19.69 -7.50
N LEU A 82 -10.76 -18.44 -7.58
CA LEU A 82 -11.06 -17.53 -8.68
C LEU A 82 -10.65 -18.14 -10.01
N PHE A 83 -9.37 -18.49 -10.16
CA PHE A 83 -8.83 -18.97 -11.43
C PHE A 83 -9.22 -20.41 -11.75
N GLN A 84 -9.35 -21.32 -10.78
CA GLN A 84 -9.92 -22.64 -11.04
C GLN A 84 -11.35 -22.53 -11.57
N GLY A 85 -12.17 -21.62 -11.02
CA GLY A 85 -13.52 -21.38 -11.52
C GLY A 85 -13.57 -20.81 -12.94
N VAL A 86 -12.58 -20.01 -13.33
CA VAL A 86 -12.44 -19.52 -14.72
C VAL A 86 -11.94 -20.63 -15.65
N PHE A 87 -10.81 -21.26 -15.32
CA PHE A 87 -10.15 -22.25 -16.17
C PHE A 87 -10.95 -23.55 -16.35
N ARG A 88 -11.86 -23.88 -15.43
CA ARG A 88 -12.78 -25.02 -15.56
C ARG A 88 -13.58 -24.99 -16.88
N ARG A 89 -13.88 -23.80 -17.40
CA ARG A 89 -14.62 -23.62 -18.67
C ARG A 89 -13.85 -24.12 -19.90
N PHE A 90 -12.53 -24.32 -19.78
CA PHE A 90 -11.65 -24.70 -20.88
C PHE A 90 -11.11 -26.13 -20.77
N LYS A 91 -11.26 -26.78 -19.61
CA LYS A 91 -10.59 -28.05 -19.29
C LYS A 91 -11.04 -29.23 -20.16
N GLU A 92 -12.30 -29.24 -20.60
CA GLU A 92 -12.93 -30.36 -21.33
C GLU A 92 -13.13 -30.05 -22.82
N LEU A 93 -12.47 -29.01 -23.35
CA LEU A 93 -12.58 -28.65 -24.76
C LEU A 93 -11.71 -29.58 -25.62
N PRO A 94 -12.21 -30.00 -26.80
CA PRO A 94 -11.36 -30.63 -27.83
C PRO A 94 -10.15 -29.75 -28.17
N PRO A 95 -8.97 -30.32 -28.43
CA PRO A 95 -7.76 -29.56 -28.76
C PRO A 95 -7.93 -28.59 -29.94
N GLU A 96 -8.76 -28.94 -30.91
CA GLU A 96 -9.09 -28.10 -32.06
C GLU A 96 -9.79 -26.81 -31.64
N LYS A 97 -10.83 -26.91 -30.78
CA LYS A 97 -11.54 -25.75 -30.23
C LYS A 97 -10.69 -24.91 -29.30
N MET A 98 -9.73 -25.52 -28.61
CA MET A 98 -8.79 -24.80 -27.75
C MET A 98 -7.80 -23.96 -28.56
N LYS A 99 -7.51 -24.35 -29.82
CA LYS A 99 -6.67 -23.59 -30.75
C LYS A 99 -7.46 -22.62 -31.62
N ASP A 100 -8.78 -22.67 -31.61
CA ASP A 100 -9.64 -21.77 -32.38
C ASP A 100 -10.00 -20.51 -31.56
N ALA A 101 -9.17 -19.47 -31.71
CA ALA A 101 -9.34 -18.21 -30.99
C ALA A 101 -10.69 -17.53 -31.29
N ALA A 102 -11.19 -17.62 -32.53
CA ALA A 102 -12.46 -17.02 -32.93
C ALA A 102 -13.63 -17.75 -32.26
N TRP A 103 -13.61 -19.09 -32.29
CA TRP A 103 -14.62 -19.90 -31.62
C TRP A 103 -14.63 -19.68 -30.11
N LEU A 104 -13.46 -19.63 -29.46
CA LEU A 104 -13.32 -19.34 -28.03
C LEU A 104 -13.91 -17.96 -27.69
N LYS A 105 -13.59 -16.94 -28.49
CA LYS A 105 -14.12 -15.58 -28.31
C LYS A 105 -15.63 -15.54 -28.46
N GLU A 106 -16.20 -16.24 -29.43
CA GLU A 106 -17.63 -16.18 -29.67
C GLU A 106 -18.44 -16.98 -28.64
N ASN A 107 -17.91 -18.11 -28.16
CA ASN A 107 -18.71 -19.11 -27.44
C ASN A 107 -18.43 -19.19 -25.93
N LEU A 108 -17.25 -18.75 -25.46
CA LEU A 108 -16.88 -18.92 -24.05
C LEU A 108 -16.77 -17.58 -23.30
N PRO A 109 -17.03 -17.54 -21.98
CA PRO A 109 -16.74 -16.37 -21.17
C PRO A 109 -15.23 -16.18 -20.96
N TYR A 110 -14.82 -14.99 -20.52
CA TYR A 110 -13.43 -14.65 -20.16
C TYR A 110 -12.41 -14.59 -21.31
N THR A 111 -12.84 -14.82 -22.56
CA THR A 111 -12.04 -14.74 -23.79
C THR A 111 -12.10 -13.33 -24.38
N GLY A 112 -11.61 -12.33 -23.63
CA GLY A 112 -11.66 -10.92 -24.02
C GLY A 112 -10.29 -10.25 -24.06
N GLU A 113 -10.22 -9.12 -24.78
CA GLU A 113 -8.98 -8.37 -25.00
C GLU A 113 -8.76 -7.25 -23.96
N LEU A 114 -9.74 -6.95 -23.12
CA LEU A 114 -9.59 -6.13 -21.92
C LEU A 114 -9.76 -7.03 -20.71
N LEU A 115 -8.83 -6.97 -19.78
CA LEU A 115 -8.87 -7.72 -18.54
C LEU A 115 -8.55 -6.78 -17.37
N LEU A 116 -9.36 -6.89 -16.30
CA LEU A 116 -9.15 -6.17 -15.06
C LEU A 116 -9.23 -7.15 -13.90
N GLY A 117 -8.18 -7.20 -13.10
CA GLY A 117 -8.06 -7.97 -11.88
C GLY A 117 -7.89 -7.06 -10.67
N HIS A 118 -8.34 -7.53 -9.53
CA HIS A 118 -8.21 -6.83 -8.26
C HIS A 118 -7.97 -7.81 -7.12
N LEU A 119 -7.06 -7.43 -6.21
CA LEU A 119 -6.79 -8.11 -4.95
C LEU A 119 -7.34 -7.22 -3.85
N ARG A 120 -8.29 -7.74 -3.07
CA ARG A 120 -8.91 -7.01 -1.98
C ARG A 120 -8.17 -7.29 -0.70
N TYR A 121 -7.84 -6.20 -0.03
CA TYR A 121 -7.70 -6.18 1.40
C TYR A 121 -8.97 -5.57 1.99
N GLY A 122 -9.63 -6.29 2.88
CA GLY A 122 -10.81 -5.82 3.60
C GLY A 122 -10.39 -4.80 4.63
N THR A 123 -10.32 -3.53 4.21
CA THR A 123 -10.15 -2.43 5.14
C THR A 123 -11.44 -2.23 5.94
N HIS A 124 -12.62 -2.40 5.34
CA HIS A 124 -13.94 -2.19 5.98
C HIS A 124 -15.00 -3.23 5.55
N GLY A 125 -16.02 -3.42 6.42
CA GLY A 125 -17.23 -4.21 6.17
C GLY A 125 -17.08 -5.71 6.37
N ASP A 126 -18.20 -6.43 6.35
CA ASP A 126 -18.20 -7.89 6.32
C ASP A 126 -17.31 -8.36 5.16
N ASN A 127 -16.49 -9.39 5.41
CA ASN A 127 -15.69 -10.01 4.35
C ASN A 127 -16.61 -10.81 3.41
N SER A 128 -17.33 -10.09 2.56
CA SER A 128 -18.32 -10.62 1.64
C SER A 128 -17.83 -10.58 0.20
N ILE A 129 -18.44 -11.38 -0.65
CA ILE A 129 -18.21 -11.33 -2.09
C ILE A 129 -18.70 -10.00 -2.69
N GLU A 130 -19.63 -9.30 -2.05
CA GLU A 130 -20.21 -8.06 -2.56
C GLU A 130 -19.26 -6.88 -2.48
N THR A 131 -18.39 -6.86 -1.47
CA THR A 131 -17.34 -5.85 -1.31
C THR A 131 -16.09 -6.15 -2.17
N CYS A 132 -16.03 -7.30 -2.83
CA CYS A 132 -14.94 -7.62 -3.76
C CYS A 132 -15.11 -6.88 -5.09
N HIS A 133 -14.04 -6.24 -5.54
CA HIS A 133 -13.92 -5.66 -6.87
C HIS A 133 -13.61 -6.75 -7.92
N PRO A 134 -13.79 -6.50 -9.23
CA PRO A 134 -14.35 -5.28 -9.83
C PRO A 134 -15.86 -5.13 -9.65
N PHE A 135 -16.34 -3.90 -9.52
CA PHE A 135 -17.76 -3.54 -9.58
C PHE A 135 -18.20 -3.40 -11.04
N LEU A 136 -19.50 -3.62 -11.30
CA LEU A 136 -20.07 -3.59 -12.64
C LEU A 136 -21.40 -2.83 -12.60
N ARG A 137 -21.44 -1.70 -13.32
CA ARG A 137 -22.63 -0.93 -13.66
C ARG A 137 -23.11 -1.34 -15.05
N GLN A 138 -24.27 -2.00 -15.12
CA GLN A 138 -24.79 -2.55 -16.36
C GLN A 138 -25.78 -1.61 -17.06
N ASN A 139 -25.75 -1.62 -18.39
CA ASN A 139 -26.71 -0.92 -19.25
C ASN A 139 -26.95 -1.75 -20.52
N ASN A 140 -28.10 -1.57 -21.19
CA ASN A 140 -28.33 -2.19 -22.49
C ASN A 140 -27.46 -1.57 -23.61
N TRP A 141 -27.06 -0.31 -23.46
CA TRP A 141 -26.11 0.32 -24.34
C TRP A 141 -24.68 -0.01 -23.93
N MET A 142 -23.92 -0.63 -24.84
CA MET A 142 -22.55 -1.08 -24.59
C MET A 142 -21.63 0.04 -24.12
N ASN A 143 -21.72 1.24 -24.70
CA ASN A 143 -20.94 2.43 -24.31
C ASN A 143 -21.30 3.01 -22.92
N ARG A 144 -22.36 2.54 -22.27
CA ARG A 144 -22.77 2.97 -20.91
C ARG A 144 -22.49 1.94 -19.82
N ASN A 145 -21.93 0.79 -20.19
CA ASN A 145 -21.48 -0.20 -19.22
C ASN A 145 -20.13 0.23 -18.65
N LEU A 146 -19.98 0.17 -17.32
CA LEU A 146 -18.75 0.51 -16.62
C LEU A 146 -18.36 -0.61 -15.67
N ILE A 147 -17.12 -1.05 -15.75
CA ILE A 147 -16.48 -1.90 -14.75
C ILE A 147 -15.45 -1.06 -14.03
N LEU A 148 -15.42 -1.10 -12.71
CA LEU A 148 -14.49 -0.31 -11.90
C LEU A 148 -13.78 -1.18 -10.87
N ALA A 149 -12.48 -0.99 -10.71
CA ALA A 149 -11.70 -1.49 -9.58
C ALA A 149 -10.70 -0.44 -9.11
N GLY A 150 -10.26 -0.47 -7.86
CA GLY A 150 -9.24 0.48 -7.43
C GLY A 150 -8.62 0.21 -6.07
N ASN A 151 -7.47 0.83 -5.84
CA ASN A 151 -6.87 0.99 -4.52
C ASN A 151 -7.08 2.45 -4.11
N PHE A 152 -8.06 2.71 -3.26
CA PHE A 152 -8.43 4.06 -2.87
C PHE A 152 -9.07 4.11 -1.49
N ASN A 153 -9.00 5.29 -0.90
CA ASN A 153 -9.90 5.75 0.15
C ASN A 153 -10.19 7.22 -0.09
N LEU A 154 -11.47 7.59 -0.15
CA LEU A 154 -11.89 8.98 -0.25
C LEU A 154 -12.25 9.50 1.14
N THR A 155 -11.75 10.67 1.49
CA THR A 155 -11.96 11.29 2.80
C THR A 155 -13.28 12.07 2.85
N ASN A 156 -13.93 12.31 1.70
CA ASN A 156 -15.14 13.12 1.56
C ASN A 156 -16.32 12.39 0.91
N VAL A 157 -16.48 11.10 1.22
CA VAL A 157 -17.59 10.27 0.74
C VAL A 157 -18.95 10.91 1.00
N ASP A 158 -19.15 11.53 2.17
CA ASP A 158 -20.40 12.21 2.53
C ASP A 158 -20.78 13.33 1.55
N GLU A 159 -19.81 14.16 1.18
CA GLU A 159 -20.01 15.26 0.23
C GLU A 159 -20.31 14.73 -1.17
N LEU A 160 -19.59 13.68 -1.59
CA LEU A 160 -19.75 13.07 -2.91
C LEU A 160 -21.08 12.33 -3.03
N PHE A 161 -21.53 11.67 -1.95
CA PHE A 161 -22.83 11.03 -1.88
C PHE A 161 -23.95 12.07 -1.96
N GLN A 162 -23.84 13.18 -1.22
CA GLN A 162 -24.82 14.25 -1.27
C GLN A 162 -24.91 14.87 -2.66
N GLU A 163 -23.78 15.06 -3.36
CA GLU A 163 -23.78 15.52 -4.76
C GLU A 163 -24.52 14.56 -5.69
N LEU A 164 -24.41 13.23 -5.50
CA LEU A 164 -25.20 12.26 -6.27
C LEU A 164 -26.70 12.40 -6.01
N VAL A 165 -27.11 12.62 -4.76
CA VAL A 165 -28.51 12.84 -4.38
C VAL A 165 -29.05 14.13 -4.99
N GLU A 166 -28.26 15.21 -4.98
CA GLU A 166 -28.61 16.50 -5.60
C GLU A 166 -28.73 16.39 -7.13
N LEU A 167 -27.97 15.49 -7.76
CA LEU A 167 -28.12 15.13 -9.18
C LEU A 167 -29.37 14.27 -9.46
N GLY A 168 -30.16 13.93 -8.43
CA GLY A 168 -31.37 13.12 -8.54
C GLY A 168 -31.12 11.62 -8.57
N GLN A 169 -29.92 11.15 -8.21
CA GLN A 169 -29.63 9.73 -8.09
C GLN A 169 -30.07 9.17 -6.74
N TYR A 170 -30.25 7.85 -6.69
CA TYR A 170 -30.56 7.12 -5.46
C TYR A 170 -29.54 5.99 -5.25
N PRO A 171 -28.32 6.30 -4.77
CA PRO A 171 -27.29 5.29 -4.57
C PRO A 171 -27.73 4.27 -3.51
N LYS A 172 -27.47 2.99 -3.76
CA LYS A 172 -27.94 1.89 -2.90
C LYS A 172 -27.23 1.80 -1.55
N GLU A 173 -26.04 2.38 -1.48
CA GLU A 173 -25.16 2.31 -0.32
C GLU A 173 -24.32 3.58 -0.25
N LYS A 174 -24.07 4.05 0.97
CA LYS A 174 -23.15 5.15 1.25
C LYS A 174 -21.74 4.58 1.45
N SER A 175 -21.13 4.12 0.38
CA SER A 175 -19.75 3.63 0.35
C SER A 175 -18.92 4.38 -0.69
N ASP A 176 -17.60 4.45 -0.47
CA ASP A 176 -16.66 5.09 -1.39
C ASP A 176 -16.76 4.50 -2.80
N THR A 177 -16.84 3.18 -2.90
CA THR A 177 -16.81 2.44 -4.15
C THR A 177 -18.08 2.67 -4.97
N VAL A 178 -19.26 2.61 -4.34
CA VAL A 178 -20.53 2.90 -5.01
C VAL A 178 -20.57 4.36 -5.46
N THR A 179 -20.14 5.27 -4.59
CA THR A 179 -20.12 6.71 -4.89
C THR A 179 -19.22 7.04 -6.08
N VAL A 180 -17.99 6.50 -6.12
CA VAL A 180 -17.07 6.68 -7.25
C VAL A 180 -17.63 6.07 -8.53
N MET A 181 -18.16 4.84 -8.46
CA MET A 181 -18.72 4.15 -9.63
C MET A 181 -19.90 4.93 -10.23
N GLU A 182 -20.83 5.41 -9.40
CA GLU A 182 -21.99 6.15 -9.89
C GLU A 182 -21.62 7.56 -10.37
N LYS A 183 -20.62 8.23 -9.77
CA LYS A 183 -20.12 9.51 -10.31
C LYS A 183 -19.50 9.33 -11.70
N ILE A 184 -18.61 8.35 -11.87
CA ILE A 184 -18.02 8.07 -13.19
C ILE A 184 -19.12 7.62 -14.17
N GLY A 185 -20.03 6.75 -13.74
CA GLY A 185 -21.15 6.25 -14.54
C GLY A 185 -22.10 7.35 -15.00
N HIS A 186 -22.40 8.32 -14.15
CA HIS A 186 -23.22 9.48 -14.49
C HIS A 186 -22.62 10.31 -15.61
N PHE A 187 -21.35 10.70 -15.48
CA PHE A 187 -20.69 11.50 -16.51
C PHE A 187 -20.41 10.68 -17.78
N LEU A 188 -20.33 9.35 -17.69
CA LEU A 188 -20.26 8.46 -18.85
C LEU A 188 -21.57 8.52 -19.62
N ASP A 189 -22.71 8.39 -18.94
CA ASP A 189 -24.02 8.48 -19.55
C ASP A 189 -24.24 9.86 -20.19
N ASP A 190 -23.83 10.93 -19.52
CA ASP A 190 -23.91 12.31 -20.04
C ASP A 190 -23.04 12.51 -21.29
N GLU A 191 -21.79 12.03 -21.29
CA GLU A 191 -20.90 12.17 -22.44
C GLU A 191 -21.40 11.34 -23.65
N VAL A 192 -21.93 10.14 -23.41
CA VAL A 192 -22.59 9.33 -24.44
C VAL A 192 -23.83 10.04 -24.98
N GLN A 193 -24.65 10.62 -24.11
CA GLN A 193 -25.85 11.36 -24.51
C GLN A 193 -25.51 12.62 -25.32
N ARG A 194 -24.44 13.32 -24.95
CA ARG A 194 -23.93 14.48 -25.67
C ARG A 194 -23.53 14.13 -27.10
N LEU A 195 -22.73 13.06 -27.27
CA LEU A 195 -22.30 12.61 -28.59
C LEU A 195 -23.46 12.07 -29.43
N HIS A 196 -24.38 11.33 -28.81
CA HIS A 196 -25.60 10.90 -29.51
C HIS A 196 -26.38 12.11 -30.05
N THR A 197 -26.61 13.12 -29.22
CA THR A 197 -27.34 14.34 -29.61
C THR A 197 -26.57 15.14 -30.67
N TRP A 198 -25.25 15.14 -30.61
CA TRP A 198 -24.38 15.81 -31.58
C TRP A 198 -24.46 15.19 -32.98
N PHE A 199 -24.40 13.86 -33.09
CA PHE A 199 -24.41 13.17 -34.39
C PHE A 199 -25.82 12.91 -34.93
N LYS A 200 -26.87 12.99 -34.09
CA LYS A 200 -28.25 12.69 -34.52
C LYS A 200 -28.75 13.54 -35.69
N PRO A 201 -28.47 14.86 -35.77
CA PRO A 201 -28.92 15.71 -36.88
C PRO A 201 -28.31 15.34 -38.25
N ASP A 202 -27.17 14.64 -38.28
CA ASP A 202 -26.45 14.29 -39.51
C ASP A 202 -27.09 13.11 -40.28
N GLY A 203 -28.19 12.55 -39.77
CA GLY A 203 -28.96 11.50 -40.44
C GLY A 203 -28.46 10.06 -40.23
N TYR A 204 -27.46 9.86 -39.37
CA TYR A 204 -26.96 8.52 -39.02
C TYR A 204 -28.02 7.65 -38.31
N THR A 205 -27.98 6.34 -38.56
CA THR A 205 -28.76 5.36 -37.78
C THR A 205 -28.22 5.28 -36.35
N ASN A 206 -29.03 4.78 -35.40
CA ASN A 206 -28.57 4.62 -34.01
C ASN A 206 -27.38 3.65 -33.89
N GLU A 207 -27.26 2.67 -34.79
CA GLU A 207 -26.11 1.76 -34.84
C GLU A 207 -24.84 2.50 -35.28
N GLN A 208 -24.92 3.29 -36.35
CA GLN A 208 -23.80 4.14 -36.81
C GLN A 208 -23.39 5.16 -35.76
N ILE A 209 -24.37 5.78 -35.07
CA ILE A 209 -24.10 6.71 -33.97
C ILE A 209 -23.34 6.00 -32.83
N ASN A 210 -23.64 4.73 -32.52
CA ASN A 210 -22.87 4.00 -31.53
C ASN A 210 -21.41 3.82 -31.94
N ASP A 211 -21.13 3.50 -33.19
CA ASP A 211 -19.76 3.39 -33.69
C ASP A 211 -19.01 4.74 -33.61
N LEU A 212 -19.67 5.83 -33.97
CA LEU A 212 -19.14 7.19 -33.80
C LEU A 212 -18.89 7.53 -32.33
N ILE A 213 -19.79 7.13 -31.41
CA ILE A 213 -19.58 7.31 -29.97
C ILE A 213 -18.34 6.53 -29.51
N TYR A 214 -18.14 5.30 -29.97
CA TYR A 214 -16.96 4.51 -29.59
C TYR A 214 -15.64 5.21 -29.99
N GLU A 215 -15.62 5.81 -31.19
CA GLU A 215 -14.48 6.55 -31.70
C GLU A 215 -14.25 7.87 -30.95
N HIS A 216 -15.31 8.66 -30.75
CA HIS A 216 -15.23 10.03 -30.26
C HIS A 216 -15.43 10.21 -28.76
N LEU A 217 -15.69 9.15 -27.99
CA LEU A 217 -15.85 9.25 -26.53
C LEU A 217 -14.60 9.87 -25.89
N ASP A 218 -14.78 11.03 -25.26
CA ASP A 218 -13.72 11.76 -24.57
C ASP A 218 -13.62 11.29 -23.11
N VAL A 219 -12.80 10.26 -22.91
CA VAL A 219 -12.52 9.70 -21.58
C VAL A 219 -11.80 10.71 -20.69
N GLN A 220 -10.99 11.63 -21.24
CA GLN A 220 -10.31 12.64 -20.43
C GLN A 220 -11.31 13.62 -19.82
N ARG A 221 -12.24 14.15 -20.64
CA ARG A 221 -13.32 15.03 -20.20
C ARG A 221 -14.24 14.35 -19.20
N LEU A 222 -14.58 13.08 -19.44
CA LEU A 222 -15.34 12.24 -18.51
C LEU A 222 -14.70 12.24 -17.11
N LEU A 223 -13.43 11.85 -17.03
CA LEU A 223 -12.72 11.70 -15.76
C LEU A 223 -12.59 13.04 -15.05
N LYS A 224 -12.23 14.12 -15.78
CA LYS A 224 -12.13 15.48 -15.23
C LYS A 224 -13.42 15.94 -14.54
N ARG A 225 -14.58 15.62 -15.11
CA ARG A 225 -15.88 15.98 -14.51
C ARG A 225 -16.23 15.09 -13.32
N ALA A 226 -16.01 13.78 -13.45
CA ALA A 226 -16.33 12.82 -12.39
C ALA A 226 -15.52 13.04 -11.12
N SER A 227 -14.24 13.38 -11.24
CA SER A 227 -13.31 13.46 -10.11
C SER A 227 -13.13 14.86 -9.52
N ARG A 228 -13.88 15.87 -9.98
CA ARG A 228 -13.67 17.29 -9.60
C ARG A 228 -13.61 17.54 -8.09
N LYS A 229 -14.38 16.78 -7.31
CA LYS A 229 -14.45 16.89 -5.84
C LYS A 229 -13.80 15.72 -5.10
N PHE A 230 -13.06 14.84 -5.77
CA PHE A 230 -12.41 13.73 -5.08
C PHE A 230 -11.33 14.26 -4.14
N ASP A 231 -11.44 13.93 -2.86
CA ASP A 231 -10.43 14.15 -1.83
C ASP A 231 -10.03 12.80 -1.26
N GLY A 232 -8.73 12.48 -1.27
CA GLY A 232 -8.23 11.19 -0.85
C GLY A 232 -7.05 10.70 -1.69
N GLY A 233 -6.59 9.50 -1.38
CA GLY A 233 -5.57 8.78 -2.14
C GLY A 233 -6.24 7.71 -2.97
N TYR A 234 -5.94 7.65 -4.27
CA TYR A 234 -6.63 6.74 -5.17
C TYR A 234 -5.85 6.39 -6.44
N VAL A 235 -5.96 5.12 -6.81
CA VAL A 235 -5.71 4.60 -8.15
C VAL A 235 -6.97 3.84 -8.59
N LEU A 236 -7.63 4.34 -9.63
CA LEU A 236 -8.89 3.78 -10.12
C LEU A 236 -8.70 3.28 -11.55
N ALA A 237 -9.05 2.01 -11.79
CA ALA A 237 -9.04 1.38 -13.09
C ALA A 237 -10.47 1.12 -13.56
N GLY A 238 -10.81 1.57 -14.77
CA GLY A 238 -12.13 1.39 -15.37
C GLY A 238 -12.08 0.76 -16.75
N LEU A 239 -13.07 -0.10 -17.03
CA LEU A 239 -13.33 -0.62 -18.38
C LEU A 239 -14.72 -0.15 -18.83
N ILE A 240 -14.81 0.44 -20.01
CA ILE A 240 -16.07 0.85 -20.64
C ILE A 240 -16.48 -0.24 -21.64
N GLY A 241 -17.77 -0.58 -21.68
CA GLY A 241 -18.27 -1.77 -22.36
C GLY A 241 -17.85 -1.92 -23.84
N HIS A 242 -17.61 -0.82 -24.56
CA HIS A 242 -17.21 -0.86 -25.97
C HIS A 242 -15.72 -1.15 -26.19
N GLY A 243 -14.89 -1.16 -25.13
CA GLY A 243 -13.48 -1.52 -25.21
C GLY A 243 -12.49 -0.39 -24.93
N ASP A 244 -12.97 0.78 -24.47
CA ASP A 244 -12.09 1.78 -23.85
C ASP A 244 -11.75 1.37 -22.40
N ALA A 245 -10.56 1.71 -21.95
CA ALA A 245 -10.13 1.53 -20.58
C ALA A 245 -9.37 2.77 -20.07
N PHE A 246 -9.34 2.94 -18.75
CA PHE A 246 -8.54 3.97 -18.12
C PHE A 246 -7.94 3.48 -16.80
N VAL A 247 -6.81 4.03 -16.40
CA VAL A 247 -6.31 4.00 -15.02
C VAL A 247 -5.90 5.41 -14.61
N MET A 248 -6.56 5.98 -13.60
CA MET A 248 -6.31 7.33 -13.10
C MET A 248 -5.69 7.31 -11.72
N ARG A 249 -4.81 8.29 -11.45
CA ARG A 249 -4.08 8.43 -10.18
C ARG A 249 -4.35 9.78 -9.52
N ASP A 250 -4.45 9.80 -8.20
CA ASP A 250 -4.68 10.99 -7.39
C ASP A 250 -3.67 12.13 -7.66
N PRO A 251 -4.08 13.40 -7.48
CA PRO A 251 -3.28 14.57 -7.84
C PRO A 251 -1.98 14.74 -7.03
N SER A 252 -1.89 14.14 -5.85
CA SER A 252 -0.69 14.22 -4.98
C SER A 252 0.24 13.01 -5.14
N GLY A 253 -0.18 12.01 -5.94
CA GLY A 253 0.57 10.78 -6.17
C GLY A 253 0.65 9.86 -4.96
N ILE A 254 -0.32 9.93 -4.03
CA ILE A 254 -0.34 9.20 -2.76
C ILE A 254 -0.21 7.69 -3.01
N ARG A 255 -1.02 7.14 -3.92
CA ARG A 255 -1.07 5.69 -4.22
C ARG A 255 -0.22 5.33 -5.44
N PRO A 256 0.59 4.27 -5.41
CA PRO A 256 1.43 3.90 -6.54
C PRO A 256 0.65 3.21 -7.66
N ALA A 257 1.00 3.53 -8.89
CA ALA A 257 0.53 2.83 -10.09
C ALA A 257 1.60 2.89 -11.17
N TYR A 258 1.89 1.74 -11.78
CA TYR A 258 2.92 1.58 -12.80
C TYR A 258 2.30 0.98 -14.06
N TYR A 259 2.77 1.41 -15.22
CA TYR A 259 2.33 0.89 -16.51
C TYR A 259 3.48 0.62 -17.47
N TYR A 260 3.22 -0.27 -18.40
CA TYR A 260 4.07 -0.59 -19.54
C TYR A 260 3.19 -0.81 -20.76
N HIS A 261 3.66 -0.40 -21.93
CA HIS A 261 3.05 -0.84 -23.18
C HIS A 261 4.05 -0.98 -24.32
N ASP A 262 3.66 -1.78 -25.30
CA ASP A 262 4.31 -1.94 -26.60
C ASP A 262 3.25 -2.10 -27.70
N GLU A 263 3.60 -2.69 -28.84
CA GLU A 263 2.66 -2.91 -29.95
C GLU A 263 1.64 -4.04 -29.69
N GLU A 264 1.86 -4.84 -28.65
CA GLU A 264 1.02 -5.99 -28.33
C GLU A 264 0.17 -5.75 -27.12
N VAL A 265 0.72 -5.17 -26.05
CA VAL A 265 0.00 -5.10 -24.77
C VAL A 265 0.11 -3.74 -24.11
N VAL A 266 -0.91 -3.40 -23.35
CA VAL A 266 -0.84 -2.41 -22.26
C VAL A 266 -1.07 -3.14 -20.96
N VAL A 267 -0.21 -2.93 -19.98
CA VAL A 267 -0.36 -3.46 -18.62
C VAL A 267 -0.23 -2.35 -17.60
N VAL A 268 -1.10 -2.39 -16.59
CA VAL A 268 -1.02 -1.53 -15.40
C VAL A 268 -1.07 -2.40 -14.15
N ALA A 269 -0.24 -2.08 -13.16
CA ALA A 269 -0.21 -2.75 -11.87
C ALA A 269 0.11 -1.76 -10.75
N SER A 270 -0.25 -2.09 -9.51
CA SER A 270 0.14 -1.30 -8.33
C SER A 270 1.65 -1.35 -8.06
N GLU A 271 2.34 -2.40 -8.53
CA GLU A 271 3.79 -2.57 -8.32
C GLU A 271 4.55 -2.86 -9.60
N ARG A 272 5.68 -2.16 -9.79
CA ARG A 272 6.59 -2.31 -10.92
C ARG A 272 7.15 -3.74 -11.05
N PRO A 273 7.64 -4.43 -9.99
CA PRO A 273 8.19 -5.78 -10.13
C PRO A 273 7.19 -6.82 -10.65
N ALA A 274 5.89 -6.61 -10.43
CA ALA A 274 4.85 -7.50 -10.94
C ALA A 274 4.82 -7.47 -12.48
N ILE A 275 4.90 -6.28 -13.08
CA ILE A 275 4.99 -6.10 -14.54
C ILE A 275 6.28 -6.72 -15.08
N GLN A 276 7.42 -6.39 -14.47
CA GLN A 276 8.73 -6.89 -14.88
C GLN A 276 8.78 -8.42 -14.93
N THR A 277 8.29 -9.07 -13.87
CA THR A 277 8.30 -10.53 -13.77
C THR A 277 7.39 -11.20 -14.79
N VAL A 278 6.19 -10.65 -15.00
CA VAL A 278 5.14 -11.29 -15.82
C VAL A 278 5.36 -11.07 -17.32
N PHE A 279 5.89 -9.91 -17.70
CA PHE A 279 6.12 -9.53 -19.09
C PHE A 279 7.59 -9.57 -19.51
N ASN A 280 8.49 -9.94 -18.59
CA ASN A 280 9.94 -10.00 -18.85
C ASN A 280 10.49 -8.68 -19.39
N VAL A 281 10.15 -7.57 -18.73
CA VAL A 281 10.55 -6.22 -19.14
C VAL A 281 11.55 -5.62 -18.16
N HIS A 282 12.52 -4.89 -18.72
CA HIS A 282 13.51 -4.16 -17.94
C HIS A 282 12.84 -3.01 -17.17
N TYR A 283 13.34 -2.71 -15.96
CA TYR A 283 12.71 -1.74 -15.04
C TYR A 283 12.53 -0.34 -15.66
N THR A 284 13.47 0.09 -16.53
CA THR A 284 13.44 1.40 -17.19
C THR A 284 12.29 1.56 -18.19
N ARG A 285 11.67 0.46 -18.64
CA ARG A 285 10.52 0.50 -19.55
C ARG A 285 9.19 0.62 -18.82
N VAL A 286 9.17 0.40 -17.51
CA VAL A 286 7.95 0.48 -16.70
C VAL A 286 7.87 1.88 -16.08
N GLN A 287 6.85 2.62 -16.44
CA GLN A 287 6.66 4.01 -16.04
C GLN A 287 5.67 4.10 -14.87
N GLU A 288 5.86 5.07 -13.98
CA GLU A 288 4.88 5.39 -12.96
C GLU A 288 3.85 6.37 -13.56
N ILE A 289 2.55 6.15 -13.32
CA ILE A 289 1.50 7.08 -13.77
C ILE A 289 1.68 8.40 -13.02
N LYS A 290 1.70 9.53 -13.73
CA LYS A 290 1.92 10.85 -13.10
C LYS A 290 0.77 11.24 -12.16
N PRO A 291 1.03 12.01 -11.11
CA PRO A 291 -0.02 12.58 -10.26
C PRO A 291 -1.03 13.38 -11.07
N GLY A 292 -2.33 13.16 -10.84
CA GLY A 292 -3.42 13.86 -11.55
C GLY A 292 -3.61 13.46 -13.02
N HIS A 293 -2.95 12.38 -13.45
CA HIS A 293 -3.05 11.84 -14.80
C HIS A 293 -3.79 10.51 -14.86
N ALA A 294 -4.29 10.21 -16.05
CA ALA A 294 -4.87 8.93 -16.40
C ALA A 294 -4.18 8.35 -17.64
N VAL A 295 -3.82 7.06 -17.57
CA VAL A 295 -3.51 6.26 -18.75
C VAL A 295 -4.83 5.85 -19.37
N ILE A 296 -5.12 6.30 -20.59
CA ILE A 296 -6.34 6.03 -21.34
C ILE A 296 -5.97 5.14 -22.51
N VAL A 297 -6.68 4.03 -22.65
CA VAL A 297 -6.48 3.05 -23.73
C VAL A 297 -7.78 2.95 -24.52
N LYS A 298 -7.78 3.47 -25.74
CA LYS A 298 -8.96 3.46 -26.62
C LYS A 298 -9.19 2.08 -27.23
N ARG A 299 -10.42 1.79 -27.65
CA ARG A 299 -10.81 0.55 -28.34
C ARG A 299 -9.89 0.23 -29.52
N ASN A 300 -9.53 1.25 -30.30
CA ASN A 300 -8.65 1.16 -31.46
C ASN A 300 -7.16 0.89 -31.11
N GLY A 301 -6.82 0.80 -29.83
CA GLY A 301 -5.47 0.54 -29.35
C GLY A 301 -4.63 1.78 -29.09
N LYS A 302 -5.15 2.99 -29.33
CA LYS A 302 -4.43 4.22 -28.97
C LYS A 302 -4.25 4.33 -27.46
N VAL A 303 -3.02 4.60 -27.03
CA VAL A 303 -2.63 4.77 -25.63
C VAL A 303 -2.17 6.20 -25.41
N ASP A 304 -2.74 6.87 -24.41
CA ASP A 304 -2.40 8.25 -24.06
C ASP A 304 -2.31 8.37 -22.52
N GLU A 305 -1.31 9.08 -22.00
CA GLU A 305 -1.32 9.57 -20.61
C GLU A 305 -1.78 11.03 -20.62
N LYS A 306 -2.94 11.32 -20.00
CA LYS A 306 -3.57 12.65 -20.03
C LYS A 306 -3.89 13.17 -18.63
N PRO A 307 -3.69 14.48 -18.36
CA PRO A 307 -4.13 15.08 -17.10
C PRO A 307 -5.66 15.16 -17.05
N PHE A 308 -6.26 14.81 -15.91
CA PHE A 308 -7.68 15.04 -15.63
C PHE A 308 -7.90 16.12 -14.57
N VAL A 309 -6.85 16.44 -13.80
CA VAL A 309 -6.79 17.49 -12.79
C VAL A 309 -5.36 18.04 -12.75
N ASP A 310 -5.18 19.25 -12.25
CA ASP A 310 -3.84 19.79 -12.02
C ASP A 310 -3.12 18.96 -10.96
N SER A 311 -1.85 18.65 -11.22
CA SER A 311 -1.00 17.94 -10.26
C SER A 311 -0.76 18.82 -9.03
N LEU A 312 -0.89 18.22 -7.86
CA LEU A 312 -0.54 18.84 -6.58
C LEU A 312 0.93 18.52 -6.22
N PRO A 313 1.51 19.17 -5.20
CA PRO A 313 2.80 18.78 -4.67
C PRO A 313 2.85 17.28 -4.40
N ARG A 314 3.91 16.62 -4.88
CA ARG A 314 4.05 15.17 -4.78
C ARG A 314 4.32 14.77 -3.33
N THR A 315 3.34 14.13 -2.71
CA THR A 315 3.39 13.59 -1.35
C THR A 315 3.09 12.10 -1.39
N ALA A 316 3.82 11.37 -2.24
CA ALA A 316 3.66 9.94 -2.39
C ALA A 316 3.95 9.23 -1.05
N CYS A 317 3.15 8.21 -0.71
CA CYS A 317 3.23 7.51 0.56
C CYS A 317 4.65 7.00 0.85
N SER A 318 5.27 7.46 1.95
CA SER A 318 6.58 6.97 2.38
C SER A 318 6.51 5.54 2.96
N PHE A 319 5.36 5.12 3.49
CA PHE A 319 5.17 3.79 4.07
C PHE A 319 5.22 2.68 3.01
N GLU A 320 4.92 3.01 1.76
CA GLU A 320 5.18 2.13 0.62
C GLU A 320 6.67 1.76 0.52
N ARG A 321 7.55 2.72 0.81
CA ARG A 321 9.01 2.52 0.77
C ARG A 321 9.53 1.83 2.03
N ILE A 322 8.97 2.17 3.20
CA ILE A 322 9.36 1.55 4.47
C ILE A 322 8.95 0.07 4.52
N TYR A 323 7.70 -0.26 4.16
CA TYR A 323 7.12 -1.56 4.49
C TYR A 323 6.26 -2.21 3.39
N PHE A 324 5.28 -1.49 2.81
CA PHE A 324 4.20 -2.15 2.04
C PHE A 324 4.60 -2.72 0.69
N SER A 325 5.35 -1.96 -0.10
CA SER A 325 5.77 -2.43 -1.41
C SER A 325 6.81 -3.54 -1.28
N ARG A 326 6.94 -4.37 -2.32
CA ARG A 326 7.97 -5.41 -2.34
C ARG A 326 9.36 -4.79 -2.34
N GLY A 327 10.21 -5.27 -1.45
CA GLY A 327 11.63 -4.89 -1.41
C GLY A 327 12.45 -5.34 -2.63
N GLY A 328 11.85 -6.09 -3.57
CA GLY A 328 12.49 -6.47 -4.83
C GLY A 328 12.42 -5.39 -5.92
N ASP A 329 11.67 -4.30 -5.72
CA ASP A 329 11.79 -3.11 -6.57
C ASP A 329 13.13 -2.40 -6.31
N ARG A 330 13.82 -2.00 -7.38
CA ARG A 330 15.16 -1.39 -7.28
C ARG A 330 15.18 -0.15 -6.39
N ASP A 331 14.22 0.74 -6.56
CA ASP A 331 14.25 2.04 -5.86
C ASP A 331 13.94 1.79 -4.38
N ILE A 332 12.92 0.99 -4.09
CA ILE A 332 12.56 0.61 -2.70
C ILE A 332 13.70 -0.13 -2.00
N TYR A 333 14.40 -1.02 -2.69
CA TYR A 333 15.54 -1.74 -2.13
C TYR A 333 16.64 -0.76 -1.67
N LEU A 334 17.00 0.19 -2.54
CA LEU A 334 18.04 1.18 -2.25
C LEU A 334 17.60 2.16 -1.15
N GLU A 335 16.35 2.60 -1.18
CA GLU A 335 15.74 3.47 -0.17
C GLU A 335 15.72 2.79 1.21
N ARG A 336 15.31 1.51 1.30
CA ARG A 336 15.35 0.73 2.55
C ARG A 336 16.75 0.58 3.09
N LYS A 337 17.73 0.27 2.23
CA LYS A 337 19.14 0.26 2.65
C LYS A 337 19.55 1.62 3.18
N LYS A 338 19.15 2.71 2.52
CA LYS A 338 19.47 4.05 2.99
C LYS A 338 18.83 4.39 4.34
N LEU A 339 17.60 3.96 4.58
CA LEU A 339 16.92 4.11 5.88
C LEU A 339 17.74 3.48 7.01
N GLY A 340 18.24 2.26 6.83
CA GLY A 340 19.10 1.61 7.82
C GLY A 340 20.47 2.27 7.95
N TYR A 341 21.10 2.62 6.83
CA TYR A 341 22.41 3.28 6.82
C TYR A 341 22.45 4.55 7.67
N LEU A 342 21.39 5.36 7.58
CA LEU A 342 21.28 6.62 8.31
C LEU A 342 21.10 6.46 9.84
N LEU A 343 20.83 5.24 10.32
CA LEU A 343 20.68 4.94 11.75
C LEU A 343 22.00 4.56 12.43
N ALA A 344 23.07 4.31 11.65
CA ALA A 344 24.32 3.77 12.17
C ALA A 344 24.94 4.61 13.28
N ASP A 345 24.95 5.93 13.15
CA ASP A 345 25.56 6.84 14.13
C ASP A 345 24.84 6.75 15.50
N LYS A 346 23.51 6.88 15.49
CA LYS A 346 22.69 6.73 16.72
C LYS A 346 22.80 5.35 17.35
N VAL A 347 22.88 4.29 16.52
CA VAL A 347 23.05 2.92 17.02
C VAL A 347 24.41 2.73 17.68
N LEU A 348 25.48 3.27 17.08
CA LEU A 348 26.83 3.20 17.65
C LEU A 348 26.93 3.95 18.98
N GLU A 349 26.31 5.13 19.08
CA GLU A 349 26.19 5.89 20.33
C GLU A 349 25.45 5.08 21.40
N ALA A 350 24.32 4.47 21.05
CA ALA A 350 23.51 3.70 21.99
C ALA A 350 24.19 2.42 22.51
N VAL A 351 25.23 1.93 21.85
CA VAL A 351 26.03 0.78 22.31
C VAL A 351 27.41 1.19 22.82
N ASP A 352 27.62 2.48 23.10
CA ASP A 352 28.88 3.04 23.58
C ASP A 352 30.09 2.71 22.67
N HIS A 353 29.82 2.52 21.37
CA HIS A 353 30.77 2.01 20.38
C HIS A 353 31.43 0.65 20.73
N ASP A 354 30.85 -0.14 21.65
CA ASP A 354 31.32 -1.46 22.04
C ASP A 354 30.81 -2.55 21.09
N LEU A 355 31.52 -2.72 19.98
CA LEU A 355 31.19 -3.74 18.97
C LEU A 355 31.58 -5.17 19.38
N ASP A 356 32.50 -5.33 20.33
CA ASP A 356 32.94 -6.66 20.79
C ASP A 356 31.83 -7.35 21.60
N HIS A 357 31.02 -6.56 22.33
CA HIS A 357 29.88 -7.03 23.12
C HIS A 357 28.53 -6.57 22.56
N THR A 358 28.43 -6.38 21.24
CA THR A 358 27.16 -6.04 20.58
C THR A 358 26.82 -7.03 19.49
N LEU A 359 25.66 -7.66 19.59
CA LEU A 359 25.09 -8.53 18.57
C LEU A 359 24.02 -7.77 17.78
N PHE A 360 24.23 -7.64 16.47
CA PHE A 360 23.29 -7.03 15.54
C PHE A 360 22.42 -8.10 14.85
N SER A 361 21.10 -7.91 14.89
CA SER A 361 20.11 -8.74 14.20
C SER A 361 18.91 -7.89 13.78
N PHE A 362 17.93 -8.50 13.13
CA PHE A 362 16.68 -7.88 12.69
C PHE A 362 15.46 -8.73 13.01
N VAL A 363 14.27 -8.15 12.86
CA VAL A 363 12.98 -8.81 12.97
C VAL A 363 12.51 -9.23 11.57
N PRO A 364 12.40 -10.54 11.26
CA PRO A 364 12.04 -10.97 9.91
C PRO A 364 10.59 -10.65 9.50
N ASN A 365 10.29 -10.41 8.23
CA ASN A 365 11.19 -10.49 7.06
C ASN A 365 11.50 -9.11 6.45
N THR A 366 10.60 -8.12 6.57
CA THR A 366 10.68 -6.85 5.81
C THR A 366 11.87 -5.99 6.22
N ALA A 367 12.26 -6.05 7.49
CA ALA A 367 13.38 -5.29 8.05
C ALA A 367 14.76 -5.69 7.49
N GLU A 368 14.88 -6.85 6.82
CA GLU A 368 16.16 -7.39 6.34
C GLU A 368 16.93 -6.39 5.46
N THR A 369 16.26 -5.74 4.51
CA THR A 369 16.93 -4.79 3.60
C THR A 369 17.44 -3.55 4.33
N ALA A 370 16.66 -3.03 5.27
CA ALA A 370 17.11 -1.93 6.11
C ALA A 370 18.25 -2.36 7.04
N PHE A 371 18.21 -3.57 7.58
CA PHE A 371 19.29 -4.14 8.37
C PHE A 371 20.61 -4.23 7.60
N LEU A 372 20.60 -4.70 6.35
CA LEU A 372 21.79 -4.68 5.49
C LEU A 372 22.36 -3.26 5.37
N GLY A 373 21.49 -2.27 5.18
CA GLY A 373 21.86 -0.86 5.16
C GLY A 373 22.49 -0.37 6.48
N LEU A 374 21.92 -0.76 7.63
CA LEU A 374 22.47 -0.44 8.95
C LEU A 374 23.88 -0.99 9.11
N ILE A 375 24.11 -2.26 8.73
CA ILE A 375 25.44 -2.87 8.79
C ILE A 375 26.44 -2.13 7.89
N GLU A 376 26.05 -1.78 6.66
CA GLU A 376 26.90 -0.96 5.77
C GLU A 376 27.25 0.40 6.39
N GLY A 377 26.30 1.03 7.07
CA GLY A 377 26.53 2.27 7.82
C GLY A 377 27.55 2.06 8.95
N ILE A 378 27.36 1.02 9.77
CA ILE A 378 28.26 0.68 10.88
C ILE A 378 29.67 0.37 10.36
N GLU A 379 29.81 -0.42 9.30
CA GLU A 379 31.09 -0.76 8.69
C GLU A 379 31.81 0.47 8.14
N ALA A 380 31.08 1.42 7.54
CA ALA A 380 31.65 2.69 7.09
C ALA A 380 32.27 3.47 8.25
N ARG A 381 31.56 3.63 9.37
CA ARG A 381 32.06 4.32 10.58
C ARG A 381 33.20 3.54 11.23
N LEU A 382 33.12 2.22 11.21
CA LEU A 382 34.17 1.36 11.70
C LEU A 382 35.47 1.52 10.90
N ASN A 383 35.39 1.73 9.58
CA ASN A 383 36.56 2.01 8.77
C ASN A 383 37.21 3.35 9.13
N ASP A 384 36.43 4.39 9.43
CA ASP A 384 36.95 5.64 9.96
C ASP A 384 37.64 5.44 11.33
N MET A 385 37.01 4.70 12.25
CA MET A 385 37.59 4.37 13.55
C MET A 385 38.89 3.55 13.42
N LYS A 386 38.94 2.59 12.49
CA LYS A 386 40.14 1.79 12.19
C LYS A 386 41.26 2.68 11.68
N ARG A 387 40.97 3.55 10.70
CA ARG A 387 41.94 4.53 10.17
C ARG A 387 42.52 5.37 11.29
N ASP A 388 41.67 5.96 12.14
CA ASP A 388 42.11 6.85 13.20
C ASP A 388 42.93 6.10 14.27
N LYS A 389 42.58 4.85 14.60
CA LYS A 389 43.38 3.98 15.48
C LYS A 389 44.74 3.64 14.87
N ILE A 390 44.80 3.36 13.57
CA ILE A 390 46.06 3.06 12.86
C ILE A 390 46.96 4.30 12.86
N LEU A 391 46.43 5.48 12.53
CA LEU A 391 47.18 6.73 12.53
C LEU A 391 47.73 7.08 13.92
N LYS A 392 46.97 6.79 14.99
CA LYS A 392 47.41 7.00 16.38
C LYS A 392 48.53 6.07 16.83
N LEU A 393 48.77 4.94 16.15
CA LEU A 393 49.86 4.04 16.53
C LEU A 393 51.25 4.62 16.22
N GLY A 394 51.37 5.49 15.20
CA GLY A 394 52.66 6.09 14.82
C GLY A 394 53.79 5.06 14.76
N ASP A 395 54.87 5.31 15.51
CA ASP A 395 56.05 4.42 15.59
C ASP A 395 55.81 3.09 16.33
N ASP A 396 54.69 2.94 17.05
CA ASP A 396 54.28 1.72 17.75
C ASP A 396 53.46 0.76 16.86
N LEU A 397 53.45 1.00 15.55
CA LEU A 397 52.82 0.14 14.56
C LEU A 397 53.53 -1.22 14.46
N LYS A 398 52.97 -2.24 15.11
CA LYS A 398 53.43 -3.64 15.05
C LYS A 398 52.40 -4.52 14.33
N PRO A 399 52.81 -5.58 13.60
CA PRO A 399 51.89 -6.45 12.87
C PRO A 399 50.68 -6.93 13.69
N LYS A 400 50.91 -7.41 14.92
CA LYS A 400 49.83 -7.88 15.81
C LYS A 400 48.83 -6.78 16.21
N LYS A 401 49.29 -5.54 16.40
CA LYS A 401 48.41 -4.41 16.75
C LYS A 401 47.59 -3.98 15.55
N LEU A 402 48.22 -3.95 14.37
CA LEU A 402 47.54 -3.69 13.10
C LEU A 402 46.46 -4.75 12.80
N GLU A 403 46.81 -6.04 12.90
CA GLU A 403 45.87 -7.16 12.72
C GLU A 403 44.67 -7.04 13.66
N LYS A 404 44.89 -6.71 14.95
CA LYS A 404 43.79 -6.49 15.90
C LYS A 404 42.82 -5.40 15.43
N ILE A 405 43.31 -4.30 14.87
CA ILE A 405 42.47 -3.21 14.36
C ILE A 405 41.74 -3.64 13.09
N LEU A 406 42.45 -4.26 12.14
CA LEU A 406 41.87 -4.71 10.87
C LEU A 406 40.75 -5.74 11.06
N ASN A 407 40.90 -6.62 12.06
CA ASN A 407 39.94 -7.66 12.40
C ASN A 407 38.68 -7.17 13.12
N MET A 408 38.61 -5.90 13.54
CA MET A 408 37.38 -5.35 14.11
C MET A 408 36.25 -5.47 13.07
N ARG A 409 35.11 -6.03 13.46
CA ARG A 409 33.94 -6.18 12.59
C ARG A 409 32.66 -6.19 13.44
N PRO A 410 31.53 -5.72 12.92
CA PRO A 410 30.26 -5.90 13.62
C PRO A 410 29.93 -7.39 13.73
N ARG A 411 29.43 -7.80 14.89
CA ARG A 411 28.97 -9.17 15.10
C ARG A 411 27.51 -9.27 14.67
N VAL A 412 27.30 -9.83 13.48
CA VAL A 412 26.00 -9.92 12.80
C VAL A 412 25.48 -11.34 12.85
N GLU A 413 24.26 -11.53 13.34
CA GLU A 413 23.65 -12.85 13.48
C GLU A 413 22.17 -12.83 13.11
N LYS A 414 21.65 -13.99 12.67
CA LYS A 414 20.20 -14.20 12.57
C LYS A 414 19.67 -14.68 13.92
N LEU A 415 19.35 -13.72 14.79
CA LEU A 415 18.90 -14.02 16.16
C LEU A 415 17.43 -14.42 16.20
N ILE A 416 16.58 -13.66 15.52
CA ILE A 416 15.13 -13.85 15.53
C ILE A 416 14.72 -14.67 14.30
N HIS A 417 13.95 -15.72 14.52
CA HIS A 417 13.32 -16.53 13.47
C HIS A 417 11.82 -16.36 13.52
N LYS A 418 11.17 -16.47 12.36
CA LYS A 418 9.72 -16.39 12.21
C LYS A 418 9.20 -17.67 11.56
N ASP A 419 8.29 -18.36 12.21
CA ASP A 419 7.64 -19.54 11.64
C ASP A 419 6.34 -19.12 10.92
N GLU A 420 6.37 -19.13 9.58
CA GLU A 420 5.26 -18.68 8.74
C GLU A 420 4.07 -19.67 8.69
N LYS A 421 4.20 -20.88 9.24
CA LYS A 421 3.21 -21.96 9.05
C LYS A 421 2.10 -22.03 10.11
N GLN A 422 2.20 -21.30 11.23
CA GLN A 422 1.13 -21.25 12.22
C GLN A 422 0.03 -20.25 11.80
N ARG A 423 -0.76 -20.61 10.78
CA ARG A 423 -2.10 -20.02 10.62
C ARG A 423 -3.01 -20.69 11.66
N THR A 424 -3.56 -19.88 12.55
CA THR A 424 -4.50 -20.24 13.64
C THR A 424 -5.42 -21.41 13.28
N PHE A 425 -5.12 -22.60 13.82
CA PHE A 425 -6.10 -23.66 13.98
C PHE A 425 -7.06 -23.19 15.07
N ILE A 426 -8.32 -22.93 14.67
CA ILE A 426 -9.54 -22.72 15.47
C ILE A 426 -9.28 -22.50 16.99
N ALA A 427 -9.30 -21.24 17.42
CA ALA A 427 -9.24 -20.90 18.84
C ALA A 427 -10.01 -19.59 19.12
N ASP A 428 -10.80 -19.61 20.21
CA ASP A 428 -11.58 -18.49 20.75
C ASP A 428 -10.72 -17.25 21.03
N ASN A 429 -11.35 -16.07 21.08
CA ASN A 429 -10.66 -14.78 21.26
C ASN A 429 -9.76 -14.72 22.52
N ASN A 430 -10.03 -15.52 23.56
CA ASN A 430 -9.20 -15.59 24.77
C ASN A 430 -7.89 -16.38 24.62
N SER A 431 -7.78 -17.27 23.62
CA SER A 431 -6.57 -18.09 23.38
C SER A 431 -5.64 -17.53 22.30
N ARG A 432 -6.02 -16.44 21.60
CA ARG A 432 -5.17 -15.77 20.60
C ARG A 432 -3.91 -15.12 21.18
N GLY A 433 -4.00 -14.52 22.36
CA GLY A 433 -2.87 -13.83 22.99
C GLY A 433 -1.69 -14.76 23.28
N ALA A 434 -1.97 -16.01 23.66
CA ALA A 434 -0.97 -17.03 23.96
C ALA A 434 -0.37 -17.70 22.71
N MET A 435 -1.06 -17.66 21.56
CA MET A 435 -0.53 -18.23 20.30
C MET A 435 0.46 -17.28 19.59
N ILE A 436 0.29 -15.96 19.72
CA ILE A 436 1.19 -14.97 19.08
C ILE A 436 2.63 -15.10 19.62
N SER A 437 2.81 -15.52 20.87
CA SER A 437 4.14 -15.72 21.47
C SER A 437 4.93 -16.92 20.90
N TYR A 438 4.33 -17.76 20.05
CA TYR A 438 5.00 -18.91 19.41
C TYR A 438 5.32 -18.70 17.93
N VAL A 439 5.00 -17.54 17.35
CA VAL A 439 5.29 -17.24 15.94
C VAL A 439 6.78 -16.95 15.70
N TYR A 440 7.48 -16.53 16.76
CA TYR A 440 8.89 -16.23 16.70
C TYR A 440 9.68 -17.21 17.57
N ASP A 441 10.91 -17.49 17.15
CA ASP A 441 11.90 -18.20 17.95
C ASP A 441 13.24 -17.44 17.96
N VAL A 442 14.16 -17.83 18.85
CA VAL A 442 15.50 -17.25 18.94
C VAL A 442 16.61 -18.28 18.82
N THR A 443 17.76 -17.86 18.30
CA THR A 443 18.99 -18.66 18.37
C THR A 443 19.57 -18.60 19.78
N TYR A 444 19.53 -19.71 20.52
CA TYR A 444 20.09 -19.81 21.87
C TYR A 444 21.61 -20.04 21.87
N GLY A 445 22.28 -19.63 22.95
CA GLY A 445 23.69 -19.95 23.20
C GLY A 445 24.70 -19.03 22.51
N ILE A 446 24.25 -18.08 21.69
CA ILE A 446 25.14 -17.11 21.05
C ILE A 446 25.31 -15.83 21.88
N VAL A 447 24.29 -15.36 22.61
CA VAL A 447 24.40 -14.15 23.46
C VAL A 447 25.13 -14.47 24.77
N GLU A 448 26.17 -13.70 25.10
CA GLU A 448 26.82 -13.76 26.41
C GLU A 448 25.95 -13.09 27.49
N ASN A 449 25.51 -13.90 28.46
CA ASN A 449 24.63 -13.46 29.53
C ASN A 449 25.17 -12.24 30.29
N GLU A 450 24.33 -11.23 30.47
CA GLU A 450 24.54 -10.01 31.25
C GLU A 450 25.73 -9.14 30.78
N LYS A 451 26.27 -9.46 29.60
CA LYS A 451 27.41 -8.77 28.99
C LYS A 451 27.03 -8.14 27.66
N ASP A 452 26.46 -8.95 26.76
CA ASP A 452 26.14 -8.51 25.40
C ASP A 452 24.96 -7.54 25.35
N THR A 453 25.04 -6.56 24.46
CA THR A 453 23.92 -5.75 23.99
C THR A 453 23.36 -6.36 22.71
N VAL A 454 22.04 -6.55 22.67
CA VAL A 454 21.33 -7.06 21.50
C VAL A 454 20.66 -5.90 20.77
N VAL A 455 21.04 -5.66 19.53
CA VAL A 455 20.45 -4.64 18.64
C VAL A 455 19.52 -5.34 17.64
N LEU A 456 18.24 -4.99 17.64
CA LEU A 456 17.22 -5.54 16.74
C LEU A 456 16.61 -4.44 15.87
N LEU A 457 16.83 -4.50 14.56
CA LEU A 457 16.15 -3.63 13.62
C LEU A 457 14.77 -4.19 13.24
N ASP A 458 13.74 -3.36 13.38
CA ASP A 458 12.38 -3.60 12.90
C ASP A 458 11.96 -2.50 11.91
N ASP A 459 10.96 -2.78 11.08
CA ASP A 459 10.50 -1.81 10.07
C ASP A 459 9.87 -0.58 10.72
N SER A 460 8.94 -0.80 11.65
CA SER A 460 8.09 0.22 12.27
C SER A 460 7.49 -0.26 13.60
N ILE A 461 7.00 0.68 14.40
CA ILE A 461 6.34 0.38 15.69
C ILE A 461 5.02 1.16 15.73
N VAL A 462 3.88 0.44 15.72
CA VAL A 462 2.53 1.04 15.68
C VAL A 462 1.88 1.03 17.06
N ARG A 463 1.44 -0.16 17.52
CA ARG A 463 0.79 -0.37 18.83
C ARG A 463 1.78 -0.77 19.91
N GLY A 464 2.96 -1.26 19.50
CA GLY A 464 4.02 -1.76 20.39
C GLY A 464 3.69 -3.09 21.06
N SER A 465 2.49 -3.64 20.82
CA SER A 465 1.98 -4.81 21.53
C SER A 465 2.79 -6.06 21.22
N THR A 466 3.15 -6.29 19.96
CA THR A 466 4.07 -7.39 19.64
C THR A 466 5.44 -7.16 20.19
N LEU A 467 5.98 -5.96 20.03
CA LEU A 467 7.34 -5.67 20.43
C LEU A 467 7.49 -6.02 21.92
N ARG A 468 6.53 -5.56 22.73
CA ARG A 468 6.40 -5.89 24.15
C ARG A 468 6.16 -7.37 24.41
N ASN A 469 5.12 -7.96 23.82
CA ASN A 469 4.61 -9.27 24.24
C ASN A 469 5.36 -10.45 23.59
N SER A 470 6.15 -10.22 22.55
CA SER A 470 6.85 -11.28 21.81
C SER A 470 8.33 -10.99 21.66
N ILE A 471 8.71 -9.95 20.92
CA ILE A 471 10.11 -9.76 20.49
C ILE A 471 11.02 -9.47 21.69
N ILE A 472 10.70 -8.45 22.50
CA ILE A 472 11.49 -8.08 23.68
C ILE A 472 11.49 -9.22 24.71
N ARG A 473 10.33 -9.83 24.99
CA ARG A 473 10.20 -10.96 25.92
C ARG A 473 11.05 -12.16 25.51
N MET A 474 11.16 -12.43 24.22
CA MET A 474 11.98 -13.53 23.73
C MET A 474 13.46 -13.18 23.76
N ALA A 475 13.84 -12.00 23.28
CA ALA A 475 15.22 -11.54 23.35
C ALA A 475 15.73 -11.50 24.80
N SER A 476 14.88 -11.15 25.77
CA SER A 476 15.26 -11.15 27.19
C SER A 476 15.56 -12.54 27.77
N ARG A 477 15.05 -13.63 27.16
CA ARG A 477 15.37 -15.02 27.58
C ARG A 477 16.85 -15.35 27.36
N LEU A 478 17.48 -14.66 26.42
CA LEU A 478 18.91 -14.76 26.15
C LEU A 478 19.77 -14.00 27.16
N ARG A 479 19.12 -13.34 28.14
CA ARG A 479 19.74 -12.57 29.23
C ARG A 479 20.79 -11.55 28.75
N PRO A 480 20.53 -10.72 27.72
CA PRO A 480 21.47 -9.65 27.37
C PRO A 480 21.57 -8.62 28.50
N LYS A 481 22.66 -7.83 28.52
CA LYS A 481 22.79 -6.63 29.36
C LYS A 481 21.74 -5.58 29.00
N LYS A 482 21.57 -5.35 27.70
CA LYS A 482 20.72 -4.30 27.11
C LYS A 482 20.09 -4.81 25.82
N ILE A 483 18.87 -4.39 25.54
CA ILE A 483 18.18 -4.60 24.26
C ILE A 483 17.95 -3.22 23.63
N VAL A 484 18.44 -3.02 22.42
CA VAL A 484 18.22 -1.81 21.62
C VAL A 484 17.33 -2.20 20.44
N ILE A 485 16.12 -1.64 20.38
CA ILE A 485 15.24 -1.78 19.23
C ILE A 485 15.45 -0.59 18.31
N VAL A 486 15.62 -0.84 17.01
CA VAL A 486 15.87 0.18 16.00
C VAL A 486 14.72 0.15 15.01
N SER A 487 13.91 1.20 14.96
CA SER A 487 12.83 1.36 13.98
C SER A 487 13.35 2.08 12.75
N SER A 488 13.22 1.47 11.57
CA SER A 488 13.55 2.13 10.30
C SER A 488 12.56 3.24 9.91
N ALA A 489 11.40 3.28 10.57
CA ALA A 489 10.40 4.33 10.47
C ALA A 489 10.49 5.33 11.65
N PRO A 490 10.06 6.58 11.44
CA PRO A 490 9.73 7.50 12.54
C PRO A 490 8.56 7.02 13.42
N GLN A 491 8.31 7.74 14.51
CA GLN A 491 7.19 7.49 15.41
C GLN A 491 5.85 7.66 14.67
N ILE A 492 5.03 6.61 14.64
CA ILE A 492 3.67 6.67 14.07
C ILE A 492 2.77 7.38 15.10
N ARG A 493 2.42 8.63 14.79
CA ARG A 493 1.74 9.58 15.68
C ARG A 493 0.29 9.84 15.30
N TYR A 494 -0.05 9.73 14.02
CA TYR A 494 -1.35 10.13 13.47
C TYR A 494 -1.95 9.03 12.58
N PRO A 495 -3.29 8.99 12.44
CA PRO A 495 -3.96 7.97 11.67
C PRO A 495 -3.76 8.12 10.15
N ASP A 496 -3.75 7.01 9.43
CA ASP A 496 -3.89 7.03 7.98
C ASP A 496 -5.37 7.10 7.56
N CYS A 497 -5.63 7.80 6.48
CA CYS A 497 -6.96 7.93 5.87
C CYS A 497 -6.94 7.76 4.35
N TYR A 498 -5.86 7.20 3.81
CA TYR A 498 -5.73 7.01 2.37
C TYR A 498 -5.83 5.55 1.96
N GLY A 499 -5.90 4.63 2.92
CA GLY A 499 -6.18 3.22 2.69
C GLY A 499 -5.21 2.25 3.39
N ILE A 500 -4.45 2.72 4.38
CA ILE A 500 -3.73 1.88 5.35
C ILE A 500 -4.59 1.75 6.62
N ASP A 501 -4.67 0.54 7.19
CA ASP A 501 -5.45 0.29 8.41
C ASP A 501 -4.75 0.80 9.67
N MET A 502 -4.66 2.13 9.80
CA MET A 502 -4.17 2.85 10.96
C MET A 502 -5.15 3.98 11.28
N SER A 503 -6.41 3.67 11.54
CA SER A 503 -7.48 4.68 11.59
C SER A 503 -7.84 5.14 13.01
N LYS A 504 -7.42 4.42 14.05
CA LYS A 504 -7.84 4.63 15.44
C LYS A 504 -6.69 5.21 16.26
N MET A 505 -6.86 6.45 16.73
CA MET A 505 -5.83 7.18 17.48
C MET A 505 -5.35 6.41 18.73
N LYS A 506 -6.30 5.81 19.46
CA LYS A 506 -6.05 5.04 20.69
C LYS A 506 -5.23 3.77 20.52
N GLU A 507 -4.88 3.38 19.30
CA GLU A 507 -4.05 2.20 19.06
C GLU A 507 -2.56 2.53 18.96
N PHE A 508 -2.18 3.81 18.85
CA PHE A 508 -0.80 4.20 18.65
C PHE A 508 -0.03 4.30 19.96
N VAL A 509 1.10 3.60 20.06
CA VAL A 509 1.96 3.66 21.24
C VAL A 509 2.55 5.06 21.45
N ALA A 510 2.81 5.80 20.37
CA ALA A 510 3.28 7.18 20.47
C ALA A 510 2.21 8.12 21.05
N PHE A 511 0.94 7.87 20.73
CA PHE A 511 -0.17 8.64 21.30
C PHE A 511 -0.40 8.30 22.78
N HIS A 512 -0.28 7.02 23.16
CA HIS A 512 -0.27 6.64 24.58
C HIS A 512 0.88 7.30 25.35
N ALA A 513 2.08 7.34 24.77
CA ALA A 513 3.22 8.01 25.35
C ALA A 513 2.97 9.51 25.56
N LEU A 514 2.39 10.18 24.56
CA LEU A 514 1.98 11.58 24.67
C LEU A 514 1.00 11.80 25.84
N VAL A 515 -0.07 10.99 25.91
CA VAL A 515 -1.08 11.11 26.98
C VAL A 515 -0.47 10.86 28.36
N ASP A 516 0.39 9.85 28.50
CA ASP A 516 1.09 9.57 29.76
C ASP A 516 2.00 10.73 30.20
N LEU A 517 2.70 11.37 29.25
CA LEU A 517 3.55 12.53 29.54
C LEU A 517 2.74 13.77 29.92
N LEU A 518 1.61 14.03 29.26
CA LEU A 518 0.69 15.10 29.63
C LEU A 518 0.18 14.93 31.07
N LYS A 519 -0.18 13.70 31.45
CA LYS A 519 -0.59 13.35 32.82
C LYS A 519 0.52 13.59 33.83
N GLU A 520 1.72 13.07 33.56
CA GLU A 520 2.86 13.19 34.46
C GLU A 520 3.27 14.64 34.72
N HIS A 521 3.13 15.51 33.71
CA HIS A 521 3.46 16.93 33.80
C HIS A 521 2.28 17.82 34.23
N GLY A 522 1.11 17.25 34.58
CA GLY A 522 -0.08 18.03 34.96
C GLY A 522 -0.68 18.87 33.82
N LYS A 523 -0.37 18.55 32.56
CA LYS A 523 -0.83 19.22 31.33
C LYS A 523 -2.05 18.55 30.69
N GLU A 524 -2.77 17.72 31.44
CA GLU A 524 -3.91 16.94 30.93
C GLU A 524 -5.04 17.81 30.36
N HIS A 525 -5.18 19.05 30.85
CA HIS A 525 -6.12 20.06 30.33
C HIS A 525 -5.93 20.37 28.83
N LEU A 526 -4.71 20.22 28.29
CA LEU A 526 -4.43 20.44 26.88
C LEU A 526 -5.19 19.47 25.96
N LEU A 527 -5.49 18.24 26.44
CA LEU A 527 -6.32 17.30 25.70
C LEU A 527 -7.74 17.85 25.50
N GLN A 528 -8.31 18.45 26.54
CA GLN A 528 -9.62 19.05 26.51
C GLN A 528 -9.65 20.30 25.60
N GLU A 529 -8.62 21.14 25.66
CA GLU A 529 -8.51 22.29 24.75
C GLU A 529 -8.37 21.87 23.29
N ALA A 530 -7.54 20.86 22.98
CA ALA A 530 -7.44 20.31 21.62
C ALA A 530 -8.78 19.71 21.16
N TYR A 531 -9.53 19.09 22.06
CA TYR A 531 -10.85 18.55 21.76
C TYR A 531 -11.83 19.66 21.38
N GLU A 532 -11.88 20.74 22.15
CA GLU A 532 -12.72 21.91 21.85
C GLU A 532 -12.36 22.56 20.51
N ARG A 533 -11.06 22.69 20.22
CA ARG A 533 -10.59 23.17 18.90
C ARG A 533 -10.96 22.23 17.75
N CYS A 534 -10.90 20.91 17.96
CA CYS A 534 -11.37 19.93 16.98
C CYS A 534 -12.88 20.06 16.73
N LYS A 535 -13.69 20.14 17.80
CA LYS A 535 -15.15 20.27 17.73
C LYS A 535 -15.58 21.54 17.02
N ALA A 536 -14.89 22.66 17.26
CA ALA A 536 -15.13 23.93 16.58
C ALA A 536 -14.96 23.86 15.05
N GLN A 537 -14.23 22.86 14.53
CA GLN A 537 -13.96 22.68 13.10
C GLN A 537 -14.89 21.67 12.41
N GLU A 538 -15.77 20.96 13.12
CA GLU A 538 -16.59 19.87 12.55
C GLU A 538 -17.48 20.29 11.37
N HIS A 539 -17.95 21.54 11.40
CA HIS A 539 -18.87 22.08 10.40
C HIS A 539 -18.19 23.03 9.41
N LEU A 540 -16.87 23.21 9.50
CA LEU A 540 -16.14 24.02 8.53
C LEU A 540 -16.00 23.26 7.20
N PRO A 541 -15.92 23.98 6.07
CA PRO A 541 -15.45 23.40 4.82
C PRO A 541 -14.10 22.71 5.03
N LYS A 542 -13.90 21.52 4.46
CA LYS A 542 -12.69 20.71 4.68
C LYS A 542 -11.40 21.48 4.39
N GLU A 543 -11.44 22.41 3.43
CA GLU A 543 -10.34 23.29 3.03
C GLU A 543 -9.88 24.26 4.13
N GLN A 544 -10.72 24.51 5.14
CA GLN A 544 -10.40 25.37 6.29
C GLN A 544 -9.95 24.58 7.53
N ILE A 545 -10.09 23.24 7.52
CA ILE A 545 -9.77 22.38 8.65
C ILE A 545 -8.26 22.19 8.76
N LYS A 546 -7.75 22.34 9.97
CA LYS A 546 -6.34 22.13 10.35
C LYS A 546 -6.22 20.98 11.33
N ASN A 547 -5.06 20.33 11.37
CA ASN A 547 -4.77 19.30 12.36
C ASN A 547 -4.50 19.93 13.73
N GLU A 548 -5.46 19.82 14.65
CA GLU A 548 -5.36 20.38 16.02
C GLU A 548 -4.61 19.48 17.00
N VAL A 549 -4.40 18.21 16.62
CA VAL A 549 -3.70 17.22 17.42
C VAL A 549 -2.19 17.46 17.39
N ALA A 550 -1.68 18.11 16.33
CA ALA A 550 -0.26 18.41 16.19
C ALA A 550 0.31 19.19 17.38
N ALA A 551 -0.43 20.20 17.86
CA ALA A 551 -0.03 21.04 18.99
C ALA A 551 0.24 20.25 20.28
N LEU A 552 -0.40 19.09 20.48
CA LEU A 552 -0.14 18.26 21.66
C LEU A 552 1.26 17.64 21.61
N TYR A 553 1.73 17.24 20.43
CA TYR A 553 3.07 16.67 20.28
C TYR A 553 4.17 17.74 20.36
N ASP A 554 3.86 19.01 20.10
CA ASP A 554 4.81 20.13 20.22
C ASP A 554 5.19 20.43 21.69
N GLU A 555 4.41 19.93 22.66
CA GLU A 555 4.67 20.08 24.09
C GLU A 555 5.88 19.30 24.61
N PHE A 556 6.36 18.31 23.84
CA PHE A 556 7.44 17.41 24.25
C PHE A 556 8.48 17.24 23.14
N PRO A 557 9.79 17.22 23.49
CA PRO A 557 10.83 16.80 22.55
C PRO A 557 10.58 15.42 21.98
N TYR A 558 11.01 15.19 20.74
CA TYR A 558 10.85 13.92 20.04
C TYR A 558 11.46 12.75 20.84
N GLU A 559 12.62 12.97 21.46
CA GLU A 559 13.36 12.02 22.26
C GLU A 559 12.62 11.61 23.54
N GLU A 560 11.90 12.55 24.17
CA GLU A 560 11.15 12.27 25.41
C GLU A 560 9.96 11.34 25.13
N ILE A 561 9.28 11.55 24.01
CA ILE A 561 8.24 10.64 23.52
C ILE A 561 8.84 9.25 23.25
N SER A 562 10.00 9.17 22.59
CA SER A 562 10.71 7.90 22.36
C SER A 562 11.10 7.17 23.65
N GLU A 563 11.57 7.89 24.67
CA GLU A 563 11.89 7.31 25.97
C GLU A 563 10.63 6.78 26.67
N ARG A 564 9.53 7.53 26.62
CA ARG A 564 8.25 7.07 27.16
C ARG A 564 7.74 5.83 26.43
N ILE A 565 7.83 5.77 25.11
CA ILE A 565 7.47 4.56 24.34
C ILE A 565 8.33 3.37 24.78
N SER A 566 9.64 3.57 24.98
CA SER A 566 10.55 2.53 25.47
C SER A 566 10.11 1.95 26.82
N LYS A 567 9.59 2.80 27.72
CA LYS A 567 9.01 2.38 29.00
C LYS A 567 7.71 1.59 28.80
N ILE A 568 6.79 2.06 27.95
CA ILE A 568 5.49 1.42 27.70
C ILE A 568 5.66 0.01 27.11
N VAL A 569 6.57 -0.15 26.15
CA VAL A 569 6.79 -1.45 25.49
C VAL A 569 7.70 -2.38 26.28
N CYS A 570 8.33 -1.92 27.36
CA CYS A 570 9.15 -2.76 28.22
C CYS A 570 8.24 -3.61 29.11
N PRO A 571 8.32 -4.95 29.05
CA PRO A 571 7.63 -5.79 30.01
C PRO A 571 8.15 -5.53 31.44
N PRO A 572 7.28 -5.55 32.47
CA PRO A 572 7.69 -5.22 33.84
C PRO A 572 8.57 -6.31 34.49
N ASP A 573 8.54 -7.53 33.95
CA ASP A 573 9.17 -8.73 34.52
C ASP A 573 10.51 -9.11 33.87
N ILE A 574 11.06 -8.25 33.00
CA ILE A 574 12.36 -8.50 32.36
C ILE A 574 13.48 -7.72 33.05
N LYS A 575 14.68 -8.31 33.08
CA LYS A 575 15.89 -7.70 33.65
C LYS A 575 16.65 -6.74 32.72
N PRO A 576 16.80 -7.03 31.41
CA PRO A 576 17.61 -6.18 30.52
C PRO A 576 17.01 -4.77 30.37
N LYS A 577 17.85 -3.74 30.30
CA LYS A 577 17.41 -2.39 29.91
C LYS A 577 16.94 -2.41 28.46
N VAL A 578 15.78 -1.80 28.18
CA VAL A 578 15.25 -1.63 26.82
C VAL A 578 15.38 -0.18 26.40
N GLU A 579 15.84 0.04 25.17
CA GLU A 579 15.91 1.35 24.54
C GLU A 579 15.41 1.26 23.10
N ILE A 580 14.71 2.30 22.63
CA ILE A 580 14.21 2.37 21.25
C ILE A 580 14.80 3.57 20.53
N ILE A 581 15.39 3.31 19.37
CA ILE A 581 15.87 4.31 18.42
C ILE A 581 14.90 4.36 17.25
N TYR A 582 14.38 5.54 16.96
CA TYR A 582 13.56 5.78 15.77
C TYR A 582 14.36 6.49 14.70
N GLN A 583 14.05 6.18 13.45
CA GLN A 583 14.40 7.06 12.34
C GLN A 583 13.75 8.43 12.52
N THR A 584 14.42 9.47 12.04
CA THR A 584 13.88 10.84 12.04
C THR A 584 13.11 11.09 10.75
N ILE A 585 12.19 12.06 10.75
CA ILE A 585 11.50 12.49 9.52
C ILE A 585 12.51 13.02 8.49
N GLU A 586 13.52 13.77 8.93
CA GLU A 586 14.61 14.22 8.06
C GLU A 586 15.38 13.05 7.43
N GLY A 587 15.74 12.05 8.24
CA GLY A 587 16.41 10.84 7.75
C GLY A 587 15.55 10.03 6.79
N LEU A 588 14.24 9.97 7.02
CA LEU A 588 13.27 9.40 6.09
C LEU A 588 13.28 10.13 4.74
N HIS A 589 13.17 11.46 4.74
CA HIS A 589 13.18 12.24 3.49
C HIS A 589 14.52 12.19 2.76
N LYS A 590 15.62 12.10 3.50
CA LYS A 590 16.96 11.88 2.93
C LYS A 590 17.09 10.49 2.29
N ALA A 591 16.41 9.48 2.81
CA ALA A 591 16.40 8.14 2.24
C ALA A 591 15.44 8.00 1.06
N CYS A 592 14.27 8.65 1.13
CA CYS A 592 13.15 8.50 0.19
C CYS A 592 12.74 9.88 -0.41
N PRO A 593 13.61 10.54 -1.20
CA PRO A 593 13.40 11.93 -1.63
C PRO A 593 12.20 12.14 -2.56
N GLU A 594 11.75 11.09 -3.27
CA GLU A 594 10.60 11.14 -4.19
C GLU A 594 9.27 10.71 -3.55
N ASN A 595 9.30 10.41 -2.25
CA ASN A 595 8.19 9.85 -1.46
C ASN A 595 8.07 10.58 -0.12
N LEU A 596 7.77 11.88 -0.19
CA LEU A 596 7.72 12.80 0.97
C LEU A 596 6.39 12.77 1.75
N GLY A 597 5.46 11.86 1.41
CA GLY A 597 4.21 11.73 2.15
C GLY A 597 4.47 11.12 3.54
N ASP A 598 4.37 11.92 4.59
CA ASP A 598 4.77 11.56 5.97
C ASP A 598 3.69 11.85 7.03
N TRP A 599 2.43 12.06 6.63
CA TRP A 599 1.33 12.53 7.50
C TRP A 599 1.10 11.72 8.77
N TYR A 600 1.33 10.40 8.77
CA TYR A 600 1.24 9.55 9.97
C TYR A 600 2.39 9.78 10.96
N PHE A 601 3.47 10.46 10.55
CA PHE A 601 4.60 10.87 11.40
C PHE A 601 4.55 12.35 11.75
N SER A 602 4.27 13.21 10.76
CA SER A 602 4.37 14.67 10.86
C SER A 602 3.04 15.36 11.19
N GLY A 603 1.92 14.71 10.88
CA GLY A 603 0.59 15.32 10.94
C GLY A 603 0.26 16.21 9.74
N ASN A 604 1.14 16.28 8.73
CA ASN A 604 0.97 17.09 7.53
C ASN A 604 0.22 16.31 6.44
N TYR A 605 -1.11 16.36 6.48
CA TYR A 605 -1.92 15.63 5.50
C TYR A 605 -1.84 16.25 4.10
N PRO A 606 -1.73 15.42 3.05
CA PRO A 606 -1.65 15.88 1.66
C PRO A 606 -2.98 16.37 1.10
N THR A 607 -4.09 16.08 1.78
CA THR A 607 -5.42 16.53 1.38
C THR A 607 -6.15 17.20 2.55
N PRO A 608 -6.99 18.23 2.29
CA PRO A 608 -7.80 18.86 3.33
C PRO A 608 -8.67 17.87 4.11
N GLY A 609 -9.24 16.87 3.44
CA GLY A 609 -10.04 15.84 4.11
C GLY A 609 -9.23 15.00 5.10
N GLY A 610 -7.91 14.88 4.94
CA GLY A 610 -7.04 14.21 5.91
C GLY A 610 -6.98 14.91 7.27
N ASN A 611 -6.94 16.26 7.27
CA ASN A 611 -7.01 17.05 8.51
C ASN A 611 -8.33 16.83 9.26
N ARG A 612 -9.44 16.70 8.52
CA ARG A 612 -10.74 16.35 9.12
C ARG A 612 -10.71 14.98 9.79
N VAL A 613 -10.08 14.00 9.15
CA VAL A 613 -10.01 12.63 9.67
C VAL A 613 -9.19 12.56 10.96
N VAL A 614 -8.03 13.23 11.05
CA VAL A 614 -7.24 13.22 12.28
C VAL A 614 -7.97 13.88 13.46
N ASN A 615 -8.64 15.01 13.22
CA ASN A 615 -9.45 15.67 14.25
C ASN A 615 -10.62 14.77 14.68
N ARG A 616 -11.30 14.11 13.73
CA ARG A 616 -12.38 13.15 14.03
C ARG A 616 -11.86 11.94 14.83
N ALA A 617 -10.68 11.41 14.49
CA ALA A 617 -10.07 10.29 15.22
C ALA A 617 -9.74 10.68 16.67
N PHE A 618 -9.31 11.92 16.90
CA PHE A 618 -9.08 12.45 18.23
C PHE A 618 -10.38 12.70 19.01
N ILE A 619 -11.41 13.25 18.35
CA ILE A 619 -12.76 13.37 18.93
C ILE A 619 -13.28 12.00 19.38
N ASN A 620 -13.18 10.99 18.52
CA ASN A 620 -13.61 9.62 18.85
C ASN A 620 -12.85 9.07 20.06
N TYR A 621 -11.54 9.37 20.20
CA TYR A 621 -10.78 9.01 21.39
C TYR A 621 -11.30 9.68 22.65
N MET A 622 -11.53 11.01 22.61
CA MET A 622 -12.01 11.78 23.75
C MET A 622 -13.44 11.41 24.17
N GLU A 623 -14.28 10.99 23.21
CA GLU A 623 -15.66 10.55 23.44
C GLU A 623 -15.78 9.03 23.68
N ASP A 624 -14.66 8.31 23.82
CA ASP A 624 -14.56 6.85 23.99
C ASP A 624 -15.35 6.03 22.93
N ARG A 625 -15.38 6.52 21.70
CA ARG A 625 -15.99 5.82 20.57
C ARG A 625 -14.99 4.88 19.90
N ASP A 626 -15.33 3.59 19.83
CA ASP A 626 -14.50 2.58 19.17
C ASP A 626 -14.73 2.46 17.65
N GLU A 627 -14.89 3.60 16.98
CA GLU A 627 -15.17 3.68 15.55
C GLU A 627 -14.04 4.35 14.76
N ARG A 628 -14.02 4.14 13.45
CA ARG A 628 -13.10 4.85 12.56
C ARG A 628 -13.55 6.29 12.35
N ALA A 629 -12.63 7.12 11.91
CA ALA A 629 -12.87 8.53 11.67
C ALA A 629 -13.40 8.87 10.27
N TYR A 630 -13.62 7.86 9.43
CA TYR A 630 -14.14 7.97 8.06
C TYR A 630 -14.87 6.69 7.64
#